data_AF-A0A951P558-F1
#
_entry.id   AF-A0A951P558-F1
#
_cell.length_a   1.000
_cell.length_b   1.000
_cell.length_c   1.000
_cell.angle_alpha   90.00
_cell.angle_beta   90.00
_cell.angle_gamma   90.00
#
_symmetry.space_group_name_H-M   'P 1'
#
loop_
_entity.id
_entity.type
_entity.pdbx_description
1 polymer ?
#
loop_
_entity_poly.entity_id
_entity_poly.type
_entity_poly.pdbx_seq_one_letter_code
_entity_poly.pdbx_strand_id
1 'polypeptide(L)'
;MLQLRKSHPMNAEEREHLVRTWIEHHRRRREQGEPPEDTFWSWEKLDDAVRRQPDLAWELILQILETDQSSVTLENLAAGHLEDLFVRHGDSYIERIENQAECDSTFNLLLGGVWKNAMSDDVWNGVRKIRGEIW
;
A
#
# COMPACT_ATOMS: atom_id res chain seq x y z
N MET A 1 32.17 -10.87 15.57
CA MET A 1 31.73 -9.66 14.84
C MET A 1 30.59 -10.06 13.93
N LEU A 2 29.34 -9.71 14.27
CA LEU A 2 28.22 -9.82 13.33
C LEU A 2 28.43 -8.74 12.27
N GLN A 3 28.70 -9.13 11.03
CA GLN A 3 28.53 -8.21 9.91
C GLN A 3 27.03 -7.91 9.80
N LEU A 4 26.65 -6.67 10.09
CA LEU A 4 25.36 -6.11 9.67
C LEU A 4 25.29 -6.28 8.15
N ARG A 5 24.57 -7.30 7.69
CA ARG A 5 24.28 -7.50 6.27
C ARG A 5 23.51 -6.26 5.83
N LYS A 6 24.13 -5.37 5.07
CA LYS A 6 23.42 -4.27 4.41
C LYS A 6 22.29 -4.90 3.61
N SER A 7 21.06 -4.45 3.84
CA SER A 7 19.90 -4.87 3.06
C SER A 7 20.20 -4.66 1.59
N HIS A 8 20.05 -5.71 0.77
CA HIS A 8 20.13 -5.58 -0.68
C HIS A 8 18.92 -4.75 -1.12
N PRO A 9 19.11 -3.58 -1.77
CA PRO A 9 17.99 -2.79 -2.27
C PRO A 9 17.25 -3.60 -3.33
N MET A 10 15.92 -3.59 -3.28
CA MET A 10 15.07 -4.28 -4.25
C MET A 10 15.28 -3.68 -5.64
N ASN A 11 15.67 -4.52 -6.61
CA ASN A 11 15.84 -4.07 -7.98
C ASN A 11 14.49 -4.00 -8.72
N ALA A 12 14.49 -3.46 -9.95
CA ALA A 12 13.26 -3.23 -10.71
C ALA A 12 12.51 -4.53 -11.06
N GLU A 13 13.23 -5.61 -11.39
CA GLU A 13 12.64 -6.91 -11.73
C GLU A 13 12.01 -7.57 -10.50
N GLU A 14 12.71 -7.55 -9.36
CA GLU A 14 12.19 -8.04 -8.09
C GLU A 14 10.93 -7.27 -7.67
N ARG A 15 10.93 -5.96 -7.90
CA ARG A 15 9.80 -5.07 -7.60
C ARG A 15 8.60 -5.40 -8.48
N GLU A 16 8.79 -5.49 -9.79
CA GLU A 16 7.74 -5.85 -10.74
C GLU A 16 7.15 -7.24 -10.45
N HIS A 17 8.01 -8.20 -10.08
CA HIS A 17 7.56 -9.52 -9.69
C HIS A 17 6.71 -9.49 -8.41
N LEU A 18 7.12 -8.73 -7.39
CA LEU A 18 6.34 -8.54 -6.17
C LEU A 18 4.98 -7.93 -6.49
N VAL A 19 4.95 -6.82 -7.24
CA VAL A 19 3.71 -6.11 -7.61
C VAL A 19 2.73 -7.04 -8.31
N ARG A 20 3.18 -7.76 -9.34
CA ARG A 20 2.33 -8.72 -10.06
C ARG A 20 1.83 -9.85 -9.17
N THR A 21 2.69 -10.38 -8.31
CA THR A 21 2.33 -11.48 -7.42
C THR A 21 1.34 -11.04 -6.34
N TRP A 22 1.44 -9.81 -5.85
CA TRP A 22 0.50 -9.23 -4.90
C TRP A 22 -0.89 -9.07 -5.52
N ILE A 23 -0.98 -8.55 -6.74
CA ILE A 23 -2.26 -8.42 -7.47
C ILE A 23 -2.88 -9.80 -7.67
N GLU A 24 -2.08 -10.77 -8.13
CA GLU A 24 -2.54 -12.14 -8.34
C GLU A 24 -2.99 -12.83 -7.05
N HIS A 25 -2.30 -12.56 -5.94
CA HIS A 25 -2.67 -13.07 -4.61
C HIS A 25 -4.11 -12.68 -4.25
N HIS A 26 -4.43 -11.38 -4.34
CA HIS A 26 -5.75 -10.88 -3.96
C HIS A 26 -6.83 -11.29 -4.96
N ARG A 27 -6.53 -11.31 -6.26
CA ARG A 27 -7.44 -11.81 -7.31
C ARG A 27 -7.83 -13.26 -7.05
N ARG A 28 -6.84 -14.15 -6.89
CA ARG A 28 -7.08 -15.57 -6.61
C ARG A 28 -7.78 -15.79 -5.28
N ARG A 29 -7.42 -15.03 -4.23
CA ARG A 29 -8.11 -15.09 -2.93
C ARG A 29 -9.60 -14.77 -3.07
N ARG A 30 -9.97 -13.76 -3.88
CA ARG A 30 -11.37 -13.42 -4.13
C ARG A 30 -12.11 -14.52 -4.88
N GLU A 31 -11.47 -15.15 -5.86
CA GLU A 31 -12.06 -16.23 -6.68
C GLU A 31 -12.22 -17.54 -5.92
N GLN A 32 -11.24 -17.88 -5.06
CA GLN A 32 -11.14 -19.19 -4.39
C GLN A 32 -11.71 -19.17 -2.98
N GLY A 33 -11.85 -17.99 -2.37
CA GLY A 33 -12.31 -17.82 -0.98
C GLY A 33 -11.23 -18.04 0.08
N GLU A 34 -10.10 -18.65 -0.29
CA GLU A 34 -8.94 -18.89 0.57
C GLU A 34 -7.68 -18.21 0.03
N PRO A 35 -6.74 -17.77 0.88
CA PRO A 35 -5.50 -17.13 0.43
C PRO A 35 -4.57 -18.16 -0.24
N PRO A 36 -4.08 -17.91 -1.48
CA PRO A 36 -3.15 -18.84 -2.10
C PRO A 36 -1.77 -18.78 -1.45
N GLU A 37 -1.30 -19.91 -0.92
CA GLU A 37 -0.03 -20.03 -0.19
C GLU A 37 1.19 -19.63 -1.05
N ASP A 38 1.17 -19.95 -2.34
CA ASP A 38 2.27 -19.71 -3.29
C ASP A 38 2.49 -18.23 -3.62
N THR A 39 1.51 -17.38 -3.32
CA THR A 39 1.57 -15.93 -3.56
C THR A 39 1.58 -15.10 -2.27
N PHE A 40 1.32 -15.72 -1.12
CA PHE A 40 1.21 -15.05 0.17
C PHE A 40 2.48 -14.27 0.58
N TRP A 41 3.66 -14.75 0.19
CA TRP A 41 4.93 -14.07 0.44
C TRP A 41 4.95 -12.61 -0.06
N SER A 42 4.21 -12.30 -1.12
CA SER A 42 4.15 -10.95 -1.69
C SER A 42 3.39 -9.97 -0.79
N TRP A 43 2.30 -10.44 -0.18
CA TRP A 43 1.57 -9.73 0.86
C TRP A 43 2.46 -9.49 2.08
N GLU A 44 3.13 -10.55 2.57
CA GLU A 44 4.04 -10.44 3.72
C GLU A 44 5.19 -9.47 3.46
N LYS A 45 5.71 -9.46 2.23
CA LYS A 45 6.82 -8.60 1.86
C LYS A 45 6.42 -7.13 1.86
N LEU A 46 5.24 -6.79 1.34
CA LEU A 46 4.73 -5.41 1.39
C LEU A 46 4.38 -5.01 2.83
N ASP A 47 3.77 -5.89 3.62
CA ASP A 47 3.47 -5.64 5.04
C ASP A 47 4.77 -5.42 5.86
N ASP A 48 5.84 -6.16 5.56
CA ASP A 48 7.15 -5.94 6.17
C ASP A 48 7.76 -4.58 5.78
N ALA A 49 7.59 -4.19 4.51
CA ALA A 49 8.01 -2.88 4.03
C ALA A 49 7.24 -1.76 4.73
N VAL A 50 5.92 -1.88 4.88
CA VAL A 50 5.10 -0.91 5.63
C VAL A 50 5.64 -0.71 7.04
N ARG A 51 6.11 -1.78 7.70
CA ARG A 51 6.62 -1.72 9.07
C ARG A 51 8.05 -1.18 9.20
N ARG A 52 8.90 -1.34 8.19
CA ARG A 52 10.36 -1.17 8.33
C ARG A 52 11.00 -0.26 7.27
N GLN A 53 10.35 -0.08 6.14
CA GLN A 53 10.85 0.62 4.96
C GLN A 53 9.70 1.41 4.30
N PRO A 54 9.15 2.44 4.98
CA PRO A 54 7.92 3.10 4.55
C PRO A 54 8.03 3.75 3.16
N ASP A 55 9.22 4.20 2.76
CA ASP A 55 9.43 4.73 1.40
C ASP A 55 9.32 3.66 0.33
N LEU A 56 9.87 2.47 0.59
CA LEU A 56 9.70 1.33 -0.32
C LEU A 56 8.23 0.90 -0.36
N ALA A 57 7.55 0.87 0.79
CA ALA A 57 6.13 0.53 0.85
C ALA A 57 5.29 1.53 0.04
N TRP A 58 5.54 2.82 0.19
CA TRP A 58 4.89 3.87 -0.59
C TRP A 58 5.09 3.65 -2.09
N GLU A 59 6.34 3.42 -2.53
CA GLU A 59 6.64 3.16 -3.94
C GLU A 59 5.93 1.91 -4.48
N LEU A 60 5.88 0.84 -3.69
CA LEU A 60 5.18 -0.39 -4.06
C LEU A 60 3.67 -0.18 -4.16
N ILE A 61 3.07 0.57 -3.24
CA ILE A 61 1.63 0.90 -3.25
C ILE A 61 1.29 1.68 -4.52
N LEU A 62 2.06 2.72 -4.86
CA LEU A 62 1.83 3.48 -6.08
C LEU A 62 2.00 2.62 -7.34
N GLN A 63 3.00 1.73 -7.38
CA GLN A 63 3.20 0.86 -8.54
C GLN A 63 2.10 -0.20 -8.68
N ILE A 64 1.57 -0.73 -7.57
CA ILE A 64 0.39 -1.61 -7.59
C ILE A 64 -0.80 -0.86 -8.18
N LEU A 65 -1.06 0.36 -7.71
CA LEU A 65 -2.16 1.20 -8.17
C LEU A 65 -2.04 1.57 -9.66
N GLU A 66 -0.84 1.84 -10.14
CA GLU A 66 -0.57 2.08 -11.56
C GLU A 66 -0.79 0.81 -12.40
N THR A 67 -0.48 -0.36 -11.85
CA THR A 67 -0.54 -1.64 -12.57
C THR A 67 -1.96 -2.23 -12.64
N ASP A 68 -2.75 -2.12 -11.56
CA ASP A 68 -4.12 -2.63 -11.51
C ASP A 68 -5.04 -1.75 -10.65
N GLN A 69 -6.20 -1.42 -11.21
CA GLN A 69 -7.23 -0.58 -10.60
C GLN A 69 -8.56 -1.33 -10.47
N SER A 70 -8.51 -2.67 -10.48
CA SER A 70 -9.68 -3.49 -10.21
C SER A 70 -10.22 -3.23 -8.79
N SER A 71 -11.51 -3.46 -8.57
CA SER A 71 -12.11 -3.26 -7.24
C SER A 71 -11.41 -4.10 -6.17
N VAL A 72 -10.99 -5.32 -6.51
CA VAL A 72 -10.25 -6.20 -5.59
C VAL A 72 -8.94 -5.56 -5.15
N THR A 73 -8.17 -4.98 -6.08
CA THR A 73 -6.91 -4.30 -5.76
C THR A 73 -7.16 -3.04 -4.94
N LEU A 74 -8.11 -2.18 -5.33
CA LEU A 74 -8.43 -0.96 -4.59
C LEU A 74 -8.90 -1.27 -3.17
N GLU A 75 -9.85 -2.20 -3.00
CA GLU A 75 -10.38 -2.63 -1.70
C GLU A 75 -9.27 -3.10 -0.76
N ASN A 76 -8.38 -3.98 -1.23
CA ASN A 76 -7.34 -4.59 -0.40
C ASN A 76 -6.16 -3.63 -0.14
N LEU A 77 -5.86 -2.73 -1.08
CA LEU A 77 -4.77 -1.76 -0.92
C LEU A 77 -5.19 -0.64 0.05
N ALA A 78 -6.43 -0.14 -0.06
CA ALA A 78 -6.96 0.93 0.78
C ALA A 78 -7.16 0.50 2.24
N ALA A 79 -7.88 -0.60 2.47
CA ALA A 79 -8.16 -1.13 3.81
C ALA A 79 -7.05 -2.04 4.37
N GLY A 80 -5.88 -2.06 3.71
CA GLY A 80 -4.72 -2.85 4.09
C GLY A 80 -3.48 -1.98 4.15
N HIS A 81 -2.55 -2.20 3.21
CA HIS A 81 -1.21 -1.61 3.29
C HIS A 81 -1.17 -0.08 3.31
N LEU A 82 -2.07 0.61 2.61
CA LEU A 82 -2.11 2.08 2.64
C LEU A 82 -2.59 2.62 4.00
N GLU A 83 -3.66 2.04 4.55
CA GLU A 83 -4.12 2.34 5.90
C GLU A 83 -3.03 2.07 6.94
N ASP A 84 -2.40 0.90 6.90
CA ASP A 84 -1.35 0.52 7.85
C ASP A 84 -0.12 1.43 7.74
N LEU A 85 0.21 1.89 6.54
CA LEU A 85 1.28 2.88 6.32
C LEU A 85 0.95 4.20 7.03
N PHE A 86 -0.29 4.67 6.91
CA PHE A 86 -0.71 5.92 7.56
C PHE A 86 -0.85 5.78 9.08
N VAL A 87 -1.30 4.64 9.58
CA VAL A 87 -1.34 4.35 11.02
C VAL A 87 0.07 4.46 11.63
N ARG A 88 1.09 3.95 10.93
CA ARG A 88 2.45 3.86 11.46
C ARG A 88 3.31 5.08 11.19
N HIS A 89 3.11 5.71 10.03
CA HIS A 89 4.01 6.69 9.47
C HIS A 89 3.30 7.95 8.98
N GLY A 90 1.97 8.05 9.15
CA GLY A 90 1.16 9.12 8.58
C GLY A 90 1.67 10.53 8.91
N ASP A 91 2.09 10.77 10.16
CA ASP A 91 2.57 12.09 10.58
C ASP A 91 3.77 12.59 9.75
N SER A 92 4.61 11.69 9.23
CA SER A 92 5.73 12.05 8.34
C SER A 92 5.40 11.98 6.85
N TYR A 93 4.17 11.57 6.48
CA TYR A 93 3.73 11.39 5.09
C TYR A 93 2.65 12.39 4.66
N ILE A 94 2.07 13.20 5.55
CA ILE A 94 0.96 14.11 5.24
C ILE A 94 1.18 14.90 3.94
N GLU A 95 2.31 15.61 3.83
CA GLU A 95 2.62 16.42 2.63
C GLU A 95 2.69 15.56 1.35
N ARG A 96 3.27 14.36 1.45
CA ARG A 96 3.37 13.44 0.32
C ARG A 96 2.00 12.91 -0.11
N ILE A 97 1.12 12.65 0.84
CA ILE A 97 -0.26 12.21 0.58
C ILE A 97 -1.04 13.33 -0.10
N GLU A 98 -0.96 14.55 0.41
CA GLU A 98 -1.63 15.73 -0.17
C GLU A 98 -1.16 15.98 -1.62
N ASN A 99 0.15 16.01 -1.85
CA ASN A 99 0.72 16.22 -3.18
C ASN A 99 0.33 15.12 -4.17
N GLN A 100 0.35 13.85 -3.72
CA GLN A 100 -0.04 12.72 -4.59
C GLN A 100 -1.54 12.79 -4.92
N ALA A 101 -2.39 13.08 -3.95
CA ALA A 101 -3.84 13.16 -4.15
C ALA A 101 -4.26 14.33 -5.07
N GLU A 102 -3.46 15.41 -5.11
CA GLU A 102 -3.68 16.53 -6.04
C GLU A 102 -3.30 16.17 -7.48
N CYS A 103 -2.22 15.41 -7.67
CA CYS A 103 -1.68 15.11 -9.00
C CYS A 103 -2.22 13.81 -9.62
N ASP A 104 -2.79 12.91 -8.81
CA ASP A 104 -3.22 11.58 -9.22
C ASP A 104 -4.65 11.29 -8.75
N SER A 105 -5.60 11.40 -9.67
CA SER A 105 -7.01 11.15 -9.39
C SER A 105 -7.30 9.71 -8.98
N THR A 106 -6.45 8.75 -9.37
CA THR A 106 -6.61 7.34 -8.99
C THR A 106 -6.21 7.16 -7.54
N PHE A 107 -5.10 7.77 -7.11
CA PHE A 107 -4.71 7.80 -5.71
C PHE A 107 -5.75 8.54 -4.87
N ASN A 108 -6.29 9.64 -5.39
CA ASN A 108 -7.39 10.36 -4.77
C ASN A 108 -8.63 9.47 -4.51
N LEU A 109 -9.01 8.65 -5.49
CA LEU A 109 -10.08 7.65 -5.37
C LEU A 109 -9.73 6.54 -4.37
N LEU A 110 -8.47 6.07 -4.35
CA LEU A 110 -8.00 5.05 -3.42
C LEU A 110 -8.15 5.49 -1.96
N LEU A 111 -7.87 6.77 -1.66
CA LEU A 111 -8.08 7.35 -0.33
C LEU A 111 -9.55 7.30 0.13
N GLY A 112 -10.49 7.16 -0.79
CA GLY A 112 -11.92 6.97 -0.52
C GLY A 112 -12.23 5.73 0.32
N GLY A 113 -11.48 4.65 0.11
CA GLY A 113 -11.63 3.37 0.80
C GLY A 113 -10.78 3.21 2.07
N VAL A 114 -10.01 4.23 2.48
CA VAL A 114 -9.15 4.19 3.67
C VAL A 114 -9.98 4.47 4.93
N TRP A 115 -9.77 3.68 6.00
CA TRP A 115 -10.46 3.87 7.28
C TRP A 115 -9.53 4.53 8.29
N LYS A 116 -10.11 5.18 9.30
CA LYS A 116 -9.33 5.89 10.34
C LYS A 116 -8.37 4.95 11.08
N ASN A 117 -8.85 3.77 11.44
CA ASN A 117 -8.17 2.81 12.31
C ASN A 117 -7.46 3.51 13.49
N ALA A 118 -6.16 3.29 13.68
CA ALA A 118 -5.33 3.89 14.73
C ALA A 118 -4.53 5.13 14.28
N MET A 119 -4.89 5.75 13.14
CA MET A 119 -4.26 7.00 12.72
C MET A 119 -4.49 8.11 13.75
N SER A 120 -3.52 9.03 13.83
CA SER A 120 -3.70 10.28 14.57
C SER A 120 -4.86 11.09 13.98
N ASP A 121 -5.48 11.93 14.81
CA ASP A 121 -6.56 12.80 14.32
C ASP A 121 -6.08 13.74 13.23
N ASP A 122 -4.83 14.20 13.29
CA ASP A 122 -4.24 15.10 12.29
C ASP A 122 -4.09 14.40 10.94
N VAL A 123 -3.54 13.18 10.91
CA VAL A 123 -3.44 12.37 9.70
C VAL A 123 -4.81 12.07 9.13
N TRP A 124 -5.75 11.63 9.97
CA TRP A 124 -7.09 11.31 9.51
C TRP A 124 -7.84 12.53 8.96
N ASN A 125 -7.69 13.69 9.61
CA ASN A 125 -8.27 14.93 9.13
C ASN A 125 -7.63 15.37 7.80
N GLY A 126 -6.33 15.16 7.60
CA GLY A 126 -5.64 15.34 6.32
C GLY A 126 -6.26 14.48 5.22
N VAL A 127 -6.31 13.16 5.42
CA VAL A 127 -6.92 12.20 4.49
C VAL A 127 -8.37 12.60 4.15
N ARG A 128 -9.18 12.96 5.14
CA ARG A 128 -10.58 13.36 4.92
C ARG A 128 -10.76 14.61 4.07
N LYS A 129 -9.81 15.55 4.11
CA LYS A 129 -9.88 16.79 3.32
C LYS A 129 -9.62 16.55 1.84
N ILE A 130 -8.76 15.59 1.53
CA ILE A 130 -8.26 15.37 0.17
C ILE A 130 -8.87 14.16 -0.52
N ARG A 131 -9.38 13.16 0.22
CA ARG A 131 -9.95 11.94 -0.39
C ARG A 131 -11.10 12.28 -1.33
N GLY A 132 -11.19 11.51 -2.41
CA GLY A 132 -12.27 11.60 -3.39
C GLY A 132 -13.57 10.99 -2.89
N GLU A 133 -14.29 10.37 -3.82
CA GLU A 133 -15.50 9.62 -3.53
C GLU A 133 -15.26 8.54 -2.47
N ILE A 134 -16.17 8.42 -1.50
CA ILE A 134 -16.12 7.41 -0.43
C ILE A 134 -16.91 6.18 -0.90
N TRP A 135 -16.31 5.00 -0.77
CA TRP A 135 -16.89 3.72 -1.20
C TRP A 135 -16.59 2.59 -0.21
#